data_AF-A0A5S5BLY1-F1
#
_entry.id   AF-A0A5S5BLY1-F1
#
_cell.length_a   1.000
_cell.length_b   1.000
_cell.length_c   1.000
_cell.angle_alpha   90.00
_cell.angle_beta   90.00
_cell.angle_gamma   90.00
#
_symmetry.space_group_name_H-M   'P 1'
#
loop_
_entity.id
_entity.type
_entity.pdbx_description
1 polymer ?
#
loop_
_entity_poly.entity_id
_entity_poly.type
_entity_poly.pdbx_seq_one_letter_code
_entity_poly.pdbx_strand_id
1 'polypeptide(L)'
;MNFEEGLKKVDEANRQIVEANGMVTDVIATTFIYSWKWWFGVALIVVPWATWFIIRERKSTGRLLCAGLFIMIFSAVLDTLGIENGLWTYPVKVIPSPTISFSFRLSVLPVLAMVFIQYKPRIHPFLKAVVYGGGAAYIGLPLLATIDMYKKINWQYSYSFGILTVMYLTAYSLYNLNSYDKVQPEAKERTSRVNVEYFRRKQGAR
;
A
#
# COMPACT_ATOMS: atom_id res chain seq x y z
N MET A 1 36.08 -6.19 -12.39
CA MET A 1 35.73 -5.50 -11.14
C MET A 1 35.84 -6.51 -10.01
N ASN A 2 36.76 -6.30 -9.08
CA ASN A 2 36.82 -7.11 -7.86
C ASN A 2 35.77 -6.63 -6.83
N PHE A 3 35.63 -7.33 -5.70
CA PHE A 3 34.62 -7.00 -4.70
C PHE A 3 34.78 -5.59 -4.11
N GLU A 4 36.01 -5.18 -3.79
CA GLU A 4 36.29 -3.84 -3.24
C GLU A 4 36.00 -2.71 -4.24
N GLU A 5 36.37 -2.90 -5.51
CA GLU A 5 36.00 -1.98 -6.59
C GLU A 5 34.48 -1.91 -6.77
N GLY A 6 33.79 -3.04 -6.60
CA GLY A 6 32.34 -3.10 -6.60
C GLY A 6 31.70 -2.29 -5.48
N LEU A 7 32.22 -2.40 -4.25
CA LEU A 7 31.76 -1.60 -3.11
C LEU A 7 31.97 -0.11 -3.36
N LYS A 8 33.16 0.30 -3.82
CA LYS A 8 33.44 1.70 -4.16
C LYS A 8 32.46 2.25 -5.21
N LYS A 9 32.09 1.44 -6.20
CA LYS A 9 31.12 1.85 -7.23
C LYS A 9 29.71 2.02 -6.66
N VAL A 10 29.30 1.17 -5.72
CA VAL A 10 28.01 1.29 -5.02
C VAL A 10 27.98 2.54 -4.14
N ASP A 11 29.07 2.83 -3.42
CA ASP A 11 29.18 4.04 -2.60
C ASP A 11 29.10 5.32 -3.44
N GLU A 12 29.75 5.34 -4.61
CA GLU A 12 29.66 6.47 -5.55
C GLU A 12 28.23 6.67 -6.06
N ALA A 13 27.54 5.58 -6.43
CA ALA A 13 26.14 5.64 -6.85
C ALA A 13 25.22 6.15 -5.73
N ASN A 14 25.42 5.67 -4.50
CA ASN A 14 24.67 6.14 -3.34
C ASN A 14 24.89 7.63 -3.07
N ARG A 15 26.12 8.13 -3.22
CA ARG A 15 26.42 9.56 -3.08
C ARG A 15 25.62 10.41 -4.07
N GLN A 16 25.55 9.99 -5.33
CA GLN A 16 24.76 10.67 -6.35
C GLN A 16 23.26 10.67 -6.02
N ILE A 17 22.74 9.57 -5.49
CA ILE A 17 21.34 9.48 -5.03
C ILE A 17 21.08 10.46 -3.88
N VAL A 18 21.98 10.53 -2.89
CA VAL A 18 21.86 11.44 -1.75
C VAL A 18 21.89 12.90 -2.20
N GLU A 19 22.80 13.26 -3.11
CA GLU A 19 22.88 14.61 -3.68
C GLU A 19 21.60 14.98 -4.45
N ALA A 20 21.11 14.07 -5.30
CA ALA A 20 19.85 14.26 -6.02
C ALA A 20 18.66 14.45 -5.07
N ASN A 21 18.59 13.69 -3.98
CA ASN A 21 17.56 13.85 -2.95
C ASN A 21 17.66 15.19 -2.22
N GLY A 22 18.88 15.66 -1.97
CA GLY A 22 19.14 16.99 -1.42
C GLY A 22 18.56 18.09 -2.31
N MET A 23 18.83 18.04 -3.62
CA MET A 23 18.27 19.00 -4.59
C MET A 23 16.74 19.01 -4.61
N VAL A 24 16.11 17.82 -4.61
CA VAL A 24 14.65 17.70 -4.58
C VAL A 24 14.07 18.27 -3.28
N THR A 25 14.70 17.99 -2.15
CA THR A 25 14.27 18.49 -0.83
C THR A 25 14.35 20.00 -0.76
N ASP A 26 15.45 20.58 -1.26
CA ASP A 26 15.65 22.03 -1.31
C ASP A 26 14.56 22.72 -2.13
N VAL A 27 14.31 22.25 -3.35
CA VAL A 27 13.24 22.81 -4.22
C VAL A 27 11.87 22.68 -3.57
N ILE A 28 11.57 21.56 -2.88
CA ILE A 28 10.30 21.41 -2.17
C ILE A 28 10.16 22.44 -1.05
N ALA A 29 11.19 22.59 -0.22
CA ALA A 29 11.17 23.46 0.96
C ALA A 29 11.19 24.95 0.61
N THR A 30 11.90 25.34 -0.45
CA THR A 30 12.05 26.75 -0.84
C THR A 30 10.98 27.21 -1.82
N THR A 31 10.47 26.31 -2.67
CA THR A 31 9.59 26.68 -3.79
C THR A 31 8.24 25.99 -3.73
N PHE A 32 8.18 24.65 -3.71
CA PHE A 32 6.90 23.96 -3.90
C PHE A 32 5.94 24.10 -2.72
N ILE A 33 6.41 24.18 -1.47
CA ILE A 33 5.54 24.36 -0.29
C ILE A 33 4.68 25.63 -0.37
N TYR A 34 5.12 26.65 -1.11
CA TYR A 34 4.38 27.89 -1.34
C TYR A 34 3.44 27.82 -2.55
N SER A 35 3.43 26.72 -3.28
CA SER A 35 2.55 26.50 -4.43
C SER A 35 1.25 25.81 -4.02
N TRP A 36 0.14 26.17 -4.66
CA TRP A 36 -1.14 25.48 -4.46
C TRP A 36 -1.08 24.00 -4.85
N LYS A 37 -0.20 23.61 -5.80
CA LYS A 37 -0.01 22.22 -6.26
C LYS A 37 0.47 21.32 -5.12
N TRP A 38 1.38 21.81 -4.27
CA TRP A 38 1.84 21.06 -3.12
C TRP A 38 0.73 20.88 -2.07
N TRP A 39 -0.04 21.93 -1.78
CA TRP A 39 -1.20 21.85 -0.88
C TRP A 39 -2.31 20.94 -1.40
N PHE A 40 -2.52 20.91 -2.72
CA PHE A 40 -3.40 19.91 -3.34
C PHE A 40 -2.89 18.49 -3.09
N GLY A 41 -1.58 18.24 -3.18
CA GLY A 41 -0.97 16.98 -2.79
C GLY A 41 -1.20 16.62 -1.31
N VAL A 42 -1.16 17.61 -0.40
CA VAL A 42 -1.49 17.41 1.02
C VAL A 42 -2.96 17.05 1.18
N ALA A 43 -3.86 17.74 0.47
CA ALA A 43 -5.29 17.42 0.48
C ALA A 43 -5.55 15.98 0.01
N LEU A 44 -4.83 15.49 -1.00
CA LEU A 44 -4.89 14.09 -1.45
C LEU A 44 -4.42 13.08 -0.39
N ILE A 45 -3.68 13.49 0.64
CA ILE A 45 -3.37 12.64 1.80
C ILE A 45 -4.49 12.73 2.83
N VAL A 46 -4.85 13.95 3.24
CA VAL A 46 -5.73 14.17 4.40
C VAL A 46 -7.19 13.85 4.09
N VAL A 47 -7.71 14.33 2.96
CA VAL A 47 -9.13 14.27 2.62
C VAL A 47 -9.64 12.84 2.43
N PRO A 48 -8.95 11.94 1.68
CA PRO A 48 -9.42 10.57 1.52
C PRO A 48 -9.51 9.83 2.85
N TRP A 49 -8.46 9.91 3.68
CA TRP A 49 -8.48 9.28 4.99
C TRP A 49 -9.57 9.85 5.89
N ALA A 50 -9.68 11.18 6.01
CA ALA A 50 -10.75 11.82 6.79
C ALA A 50 -12.14 11.36 6.34
N THR A 51 -12.38 11.33 5.02
CA THR A 51 -13.63 10.85 4.43
C THR A 51 -13.89 9.39 4.80
N TRP A 52 -12.88 8.53 4.67
CA TRP A 52 -12.99 7.11 4.99
C TRP A 52 -13.30 6.88 6.47
N PHE A 53 -12.68 7.62 7.39
CA PHE A 53 -12.98 7.55 8.83
C PHE A 53 -14.45 7.87 9.13
N ILE A 54 -15.07 8.76 8.35
CA ILE A 54 -16.48 9.15 8.51
C ILE A 54 -17.42 8.09 7.93
N ILE A 55 -17.15 7.59 6.72
CA ILE A 55 -18.12 6.77 5.96
C ILE A 55 -17.92 5.24 6.09
N ARG A 56 -16.84 4.77 6.71
CA ARG A 56 -16.51 3.33 6.75
C ARG A 56 -17.56 2.47 7.46
N GLU A 57 -17.72 1.24 7.00
CA GLU A 57 -18.44 0.20 7.73
C GLU A 57 -17.62 -0.26 8.95
N ARG A 58 -18.07 0.12 10.14
CA ARG A 58 -17.35 -0.15 11.40
C ARG A 58 -17.24 -1.64 11.69
N LYS A 59 -18.23 -2.45 11.28
CA LYS A 59 -18.22 -3.92 11.49
C LYS A 59 -17.13 -4.62 10.67
N SER A 60 -16.74 -4.05 9.54
CA SER A 60 -15.75 -4.64 8.61
C SER A 60 -14.43 -3.87 8.57
N THR A 61 -14.15 -3.02 9.55
CA THR A 61 -12.98 -2.12 9.53
C THR A 61 -11.66 -2.88 9.39
N GLY A 62 -11.45 -3.98 10.11
CA GLY A 62 -10.22 -4.77 10.00
C GLY A 62 -10.02 -5.38 8.62
N ARG A 63 -11.09 -5.89 7.99
CA ARG A 63 -11.06 -6.45 6.63
C ARG A 63 -10.80 -5.38 5.57
N LEU A 64 -11.43 -4.22 5.71
CA LEU A 64 -11.20 -3.07 4.83
C LEU A 64 -9.75 -2.60 4.94
N LEU A 65 -9.23 -2.44 6.16
CA LEU A 65 -7.83 -2.07 6.38
C LEU A 65 -6.86 -3.10 5.83
N CYS A 66 -7.15 -4.40 5.93
CA CYS A 66 -6.34 -5.46 5.31
C CYS A 66 -6.26 -5.29 3.79
N ALA A 67 -7.41 -5.07 3.13
CA ALA A 67 -7.46 -4.80 1.70
C ALA A 67 -6.73 -3.48 1.31
N GLY A 68 -6.92 -2.42 2.09
CA GLY A 68 -6.23 -1.14 1.91
C GLY A 68 -4.71 -1.26 2.07
N LEU A 69 -4.24 -1.95 3.11
CA LEU A 69 -2.82 -2.19 3.38
C LEU A 69 -2.16 -3.00 2.26
N PHE A 70 -2.85 -4.02 1.74
CA PHE A 70 -2.37 -4.75 0.56
C PHE A 70 -2.12 -3.80 -0.62
N ILE A 71 -3.08 -2.93 -0.92
CA ILE A 71 -2.94 -1.95 -2.01
C ILE A 71 -1.79 -0.97 -1.72
N MET A 72 -1.65 -0.49 -0.49
CA MET A 72 -0.56 0.40 -0.10
C MET A 72 0.80 -0.24 -0.38
N ILE A 73 1.02 -1.45 0.14
CA ILE A 73 2.29 -2.16 0.02
C ILE A 73 2.56 -2.50 -1.45
N PHE A 74 1.61 -3.15 -2.13
CA PHE A 74 1.81 -3.62 -3.49
C PHE A 74 2.02 -2.46 -4.46
N SER A 75 1.23 -1.39 -4.33
CA SER A 75 1.38 -0.21 -5.19
C SER A 75 2.67 0.57 -4.90
N ALA A 76 3.14 0.63 -3.65
CA ALA A 76 4.40 1.27 -3.30
C ALA A 76 5.61 0.50 -3.85
N VAL A 77 5.62 -0.83 -3.78
CA VAL A 77 6.69 -1.67 -4.36
C VAL A 77 6.77 -1.47 -5.88
N LEU A 78 5.63 -1.52 -6.57
CA LEU A 78 5.59 -1.26 -8.01
C LEU A 78 6.00 0.16 -8.38
N ASP A 79 5.70 1.14 -7.51
CA ASP A 79 6.13 2.52 -7.72
C ASP A 79 7.64 2.65 -7.68
N THR A 80 8.27 2.07 -6.66
CA THR A 80 9.73 2.05 -6.52
C THR A 80 10.38 1.42 -7.74
N LEU A 81 9.91 0.24 -8.17
CA LEU A 81 10.41 -0.40 -9.39
C LEU A 81 10.23 0.47 -10.63
N GLY A 82 9.09 1.15 -10.75
CA GLY A 82 8.83 2.04 -11.88
C GLY A 82 9.74 3.26 -11.93
N ILE A 83 9.99 3.89 -10.79
CA ILE A 83 10.89 5.06 -10.68
C ILE A 83 12.34 4.64 -10.91
N GLU A 84 12.80 3.54 -10.30
CA GLU A 84 14.16 3.04 -10.44
C GLU A 84 14.49 2.66 -11.89
N ASN A 85 13.49 2.21 -12.66
CA ASN A 85 13.62 1.92 -14.09
C ASN A 85 13.32 3.13 -15.00
N GLY A 86 13.11 4.33 -14.44
CA GLY A 86 12.89 5.55 -15.20
C GLY A 86 11.60 5.55 -16.03
N LEU A 87 10.57 4.80 -15.62
CA LEU A 87 9.32 4.68 -16.36
C LEU A 87 8.42 5.92 -16.20
N TRP A 88 8.46 6.55 -15.03
CA TRP A 88 7.82 7.83 -14.72
C TRP A 88 8.60 8.56 -13.63
N THR A 89 8.18 9.78 -13.32
CA THR A 89 8.71 10.57 -12.20
C THR A 89 7.63 11.47 -11.59
N TYR A 90 7.92 12.02 -10.42
CA TYR A 90 7.03 12.87 -9.63
C TYR A 90 7.69 14.23 -9.40
N PRO A 91 7.48 15.20 -10.31
CA PRO A 91 8.09 16.53 -10.19
C PRO A 91 7.66 17.24 -8.91
N VAL A 92 6.34 17.37 -8.69
CA VAL A 92 5.79 17.93 -7.45
C VAL A 92 5.31 16.79 -6.55
N LYS A 93 5.92 16.67 -5.37
CA LYS A 93 5.54 15.70 -4.33
C LYS A 93 5.57 16.33 -2.95
N VAL A 94 4.67 15.86 -2.08
CA VAL A 94 4.52 16.39 -0.72
C VAL A 94 5.70 16.01 0.15
N ILE A 95 6.04 14.73 0.14
CA ILE A 95 7.14 14.16 0.90
C ILE A 95 8.34 14.01 -0.05
N PRO A 96 9.52 14.54 0.31
CA PRO A 96 10.72 14.51 -0.53
C PRO A 96 11.36 13.12 -0.55
N SER A 97 10.62 12.11 -1.03
CA SER A 97 11.13 10.76 -1.23
C SER A 97 11.47 10.54 -2.70
N PRO A 98 12.62 9.93 -3.04
CA PRO A 98 13.01 9.66 -4.42
C PRO A 98 12.02 8.76 -5.15
N THR A 99 11.54 7.72 -4.47
CA THR A 99 10.99 6.52 -5.12
C THR A 99 9.48 6.37 -5.03
N ILE A 100 8.80 7.14 -4.18
CA ILE A 100 7.38 6.92 -3.88
C ILE A 100 6.60 8.23 -3.87
N SER A 101 5.46 8.24 -4.57
CA SER A 101 4.44 9.28 -4.39
C SER A 101 3.48 8.93 -3.24
N PHE A 102 3.80 9.43 -2.04
CA PHE A 102 3.05 9.15 -0.81
C PHE A 102 1.55 9.49 -0.93
N SER A 103 1.22 10.65 -1.51
CA SER A 103 -0.17 11.11 -1.62
C SER A 103 -1.08 10.13 -2.34
N PHE A 104 -0.56 9.44 -3.35
CA PHE A 104 -1.37 8.53 -4.15
C PHE A 104 -1.31 7.09 -3.64
N ARG A 105 -0.09 6.61 -3.35
CA ARG A 105 0.15 5.21 -2.96
C ARG A 105 -0.39 4.88 -1.56
N LEU A 106 -0.30 5.82 -0.62
CA LEU A 106 -0.68 5.59 0.78
C LEU A 106 -2.04 6.17 1.18
N SER A 107 -2.72 6.87 0.27
CA SER A 107 -4.01 7.50 0.56
C SER A 107 -5.03 7.25 -0.55
N VAL A 108 -4.89 7.89 -1.71
CA VAL A 108 -5.94 7.87 -2.74
C VAL A 108 -6.27 6.45 -3.21
N LEU A 109 -5.29 5.66 -3.64
CA LEU A 109 -5.52 4.29 -4.12
C LEU A 109 -6.17 3.38 -3.05
N PRO A 110 -5.57 3.16 -1.87
CA PRO A 110 -6.13 2.24 -0.89
C PRO A 110 -7.48 2.71 -0.36
N VAL A 111 -7.68 4.01 -0.13
CA VAL A 111 -8.95 4.54 0.35
C VAL A 111 -10.04 4.37 -0.70
N LEU A 112 -9.79 4.74 -1.95
CA LEU A 112 -10.77 4.56 -3.02
C LEU A 112 -11.16 3.09 -3.18
N ALA A 113 -10.21 2.17 -3.10
CA ALA A 113 -10.51 0.76 -3.17
C ALA A 113 -11.37 0.29 -1.99
N MET A 114 -11.06 0.70 -0.76
CA MET A 114 -11.90 0.38 0.41
C MET A 114 -13.32 0.94 0.26
N VAL A 115 -13.47 2.15 -0.26
CA VAL A 115 -14.77 2.76 -0.55
C VAL A 115 -15.52 1.96 -1.62
N PHE A 116 -14.86 1.57 -2.71
CA PHE A 116 -15.45 0.74 -3.76
C PHE A 116 -15.88 -0.63 -3.25
N ILE A 117 -15.10 -1.26 -2.38
CA ILE A 117 -15.42 -2.56 -1.76
C ILE A 117 -16.75 -2.46 -0.99
N GLN A 118 -16.88 -1.48 -0.09
CA GLN A 118 -18.09 -1.33 0.74
C GLN A 118 -19.28 -0.69 0.01
N TYR A 119 -19.06 0.14 -1.00
CA TYR A 119 -20.13 0.82 -1.74
C TYR A 119 -20.88 -0.15 -2.65
N LYS A 120 -22.21 -0.25 -2.51
CA LYS A 120 -23.08 -1.15 -3.28
C LYS A 120 -22.49 -2.57 -3.41
N PRO A 121 -22.44 -3.37 -2.33
CA PRO A 121 -21.78 -4.69 -2.31
C PRO A 121 -22.32 -5.70 -3.34
N ARG A 122 -23.55 -5.51 -3.83
CA ARG A 122 -24.19 -6.38 -4.83
C ARG A 122 -23.62 -6.22 -6.25
N ILE A 123 -22.85 -5.16 -6.53
CA ILE A 123 -22.23 -4.97 -7.84
C ILE A 123 -21.09 -5.97 -8.01
N HIS A 124 -21.04 -6.63 -9.17
CA HIS A 124 -20.02 -7.61 -9.50
C HIS A 124 -18.59 -7.04 -9.32
N PRO A 125 -17.67 -7.76 -8.64
CA PRO A 125 -16.36 -7.23 -8.29
C PRO A 125 -15.51 -6.88 -9.51
N PHE A 126 -15.64 -7.61 -10.62
CA PHE A 126 -14.93 -7.29 -11.86
C PHE A 126 -15.33 -5.93 -12.43
N LEU A 127 -16.61 -5.56 -12.38
CA LEU A 127 -17.06 -4.25 -12.85
C LEU A 127 -16.45 -3.13 -11.99
N LYS A 128 -16.45 -3.32 -10.66
CA LYS A 128 -15.79 -2.38 -9.74
C LYS A 128 -14.29 -2.26 -10.03
N ALA A 129 -13.63 -3.38 -10.31
CA ALA A 129 -12.21 -3.43 -10.64
C ALA A 129 -11.88 -2.64 -11.91
N VAL A 130 -12.68 -2.83 -12.98
CA VAL A 130 -12.51 -2.11 -14.25
C VAL A 130 -12.75 -0.61 -14.07
N VAL A 131 -13.78 -0.22 -13.30
CA VAL A 131 -14.03 1.21 -13.02
C VAL A 131 -12.92 1.81 -12.17
N TYR A 132 -12.46 1.11 -11.13
CA TYR A 132 -11.36 1.56 -10.28
C TYR A 132 -10.06 1.71 -11.08
N GLY A 133 -9.66 0.66 -11.80
CA GLY A 133 -8.44 0.67 -12.60
C GLY A 133 -8.51 1.64 -13.77
N GLY A 134 -9.64 1.69 -14.48
CA GLY A 134 -9.85 2.58 -15.62
C GLY A 134 -9.91 4.04 -15.20
N GLY A 135 -10.65 4.36 -14.13
CA GLY A 135 -10.71 5.71 -13.57
C GLY A 135 -9.34 6.18 -13.10
N ALA A 136 -8.59 5.36 -12.38
CA ALA A 136 -7.26 5.74 -11.93
C ALA A 136 -6.26 5.88 -13.10
N ALA A 137 -6.25 4.95 -14.06
CA ALA A 137 -5.27 4.94 -15.15
C ALA A 137 -5.52 5.99 -16.23
N TYR A 138 -6.79 6.21 -16.61
CA TYR A 138 -7.15 7.06 -17.75
C TYR A 138 -7.76 8.40 -17.37
N ILE A 139 -8.10 8.62 -16.10
CA ILE A 139 -8.56 9.93 -15.60
C ILE A 139 -7.58 10.44 -14.54
N GLY A 140 -7.32 9.67 -13.49
CA GLY A 140 -6.46 10.07 -12.38
C GLY A 140 -5.04 10.43 -12.82
N LEU A 141 -4.34 9.51 -13.49
CA LEU A 141 -2.95 9.75 -13.93
C LEU A 141 -2.83 10.92 -14.93
N PRO A 142 -3.67 11.04 -15.98
CA PRO A 142 -3.66 12.23 -16.85
C PRO A 142 -3.94 13.53 -16.10
N LEU A 143 -4.90 13.58 -15.17
CA LEU A 143 -5.17 14.78 -14.37
C LEU A 143 -3.98 15.16 -13.48
N LEU A 144 -3.25 14.19 -12.93
CA LEU A 144 -2.02 14.47 -12.18
C LEU A 144 -0.91 14.96 -13.10
N ALA A 145 -0.88 14.52 -14.35
CA ALA A 145 0.08 14.97 -15.34
C ALA A 145 -0.12 16.43 -15.74
N THR A 146 -1.36 16.91 -15.83
CA THR A 146 -1.64 18.32 -16.16
C THR A 146 -1.23 19.30 -15.05
N ILE A 147 -1.02 18.82 -13.82
CA ILE A 147 -0.62 19.64 -12.67
C ILE A 147 0.81 19.33 -12.17
N ASP A 148 1.64 18.67 -12.99
CA ASP A 148 3.04 18.34 -12.69
C ASP A 148 3.25 17.40 -11.49
N MET A 149 2.21 16.70 -11.06
CA MET A 149 2.27 15.70 -9.99
C MET A 149 2.52 14.29 -10.51
N TYR A 150 2.60 14.10 -11.83
CA TYR A 150 2.99 12.85 -12.47
C TYR A 150 3.59 13.14 -13.85
N LYS A 151 4.79 12.64 -14.12
CA LYS A 151 5.41 12.78 -15.44
C LYS A 151 5.75 11.41 -16.00
N LYS A 152 5.02 11.03 -17.03
CA LYS A 152 5.23 9.80 -17.80
C LYS A 152 6.51 9.90 -18.63
N ILE A 153 7.36 8.87 -18.61
CA ILE A 153 8.58 8.81 -19.44
C ILE A 153 8.42 7.71 -20.49
N ASN A 154 8.57 6.44 -20.09
CA ASN A 154 8.41 5.27 -20.95
C ASN A 154 7.36 4.31 -20.39
N TRP A 155 6.15 4.82 -20.20
CA TRP A 155 5.04 4.06 -19.62
C TRP A 155 3.75 4.28 -20.41
N GLN A 156 2.91 3.26 -20.49
CA GLN A 156 1.58 3.35 -21.11
C GLN A 156 0.50 3.25 -20.02
N TYR A 157 -0.53 4.10 -20.11
CA TYR A 157 -1.64 4.07 -19.15
C TYR A 157 -2.37 2.72 -19.14
N SER A 158 -2.37 1.99 -20.25
CA SER A 158 -2.93 0.64 -20.34
C SER A 158 -2.25 -0.36 -19.39
N TYR A 159 -0.95 -0.20 -19.12
CA TYR A 159 -0.27 -1.03 -18.13
C TYR A 159 -0.75 -0.72 -16.71
N SER A 160 -0.91 0.57 -16.38
CA SER A 160 -1.53 0.99 -15.12
C SER A 160 -2.95 0.45 -14.98
N PHE A 161 -3.74 0.47 -16.04
CA PHE A 161 -5.10 -0.07 -16.04
C PHE A 161 -5.13 -1.55 -15.64
N GLY A 162 -4.32 -2.39 -16.31
CA GLY A 162 -4.24 -3.82 -16.01
C GLY A 162 -3.79 -4.08 -14.57
N ILE A 163 -2.70 -3.43 -14.15
CA ILE A 163 -2.13 -3.56 -12.80
C ILE A 163 -3.16 -3.16 -11.72
N LEU A 164 -3.79 -2.00 -11.87
CA LEU A 164 -4.74 -1.48 -10.87
C LEU A 164 -6.02 -2.33 -10.81
N THR A 165 -6.45 -2.88 -11.94
CA THR A 165 -7.62 -3.80 -12.00
C THR A 165 -7.33 -5.09 -11.25
N VAL A 166 -6.18 -5.73 -11.52
CA VAL A 166 -5.77 -6.97 -10.82
C VAL A 166 -5.57 -6.70 -9.34
N MET A 167 -4.89 -5.61 -8.99
CA MET A 167 -4.66 -5.22 -7.60
C MET A 167 -5.97 -5.02 -6.83
N TYR A 168 -6.98 -4.40 -7.44
CA TYR A 168 -8.31 -4.28 -6.82
C TYR A 168 -8.96 -5.65 -6.60
N LEU A 169 -8.91 -6.55 -7.58
CA LEU A 169 -9.48 -7.90 -7.45
C LEU A 169 -8.82 -8.70 -6.32
N THR A 170 -7.49 -8.61 -6.19
CA THR A 170 -6.76 -9.23 -5.09
C THR A 170 -7.18 -8.63 -3.75
N ALA A 171 -7.28 -7.30 -3.64
CA ALA A 171 -7.75 -6.63 -2.43
C ALA A 171 -9.20 -7.05 -2.07
N TYR A 172 -10.07 -7.17 -3.06
CA TYR A 172 -11.45 -7.66 -2.88
C TYR A 172 -11.47 -9.12 -2.42
N SER A 173 -10.59 -9.97 -2.96
CA SER A 173 -10.44 -11.36 -2.52
C SER A 173 -9.99 -11.43 -1.05
N LEU A 174 -8.98 -10.65 -0.66
CA LEU A 174 -8.52 -10.55 0.72
C LEU A 174 -9.65 -10.12 1.67
N TYR A 175 -10.40 -9.08 1.31
CA TYR A 175 -11.55 -8.62 2.09
C TYR A 175 -12.59 -9.72 2.37
N ASN A 176 -12.77 -10.66 1.43
CA ASN A 176 -13.75 -11.75 1.55
C ASN A 176 -13.17 -13.03 2.18
N LEU A 177 -11.91 -13.03 2.62
CA LEU A 177 -11.38 -14.17 3.37
C LEU A 177 -12.19 -14.39 4.65
N ASN A 178 -12.46 -15.66 4.96
CA ASN A 178 -13.23 -16.03 6.16
C ASN A 178 -12.34 -16.18 7.41
N SER A 179 -11.01 -16.28 7.24
CA SER A 179 -10.03 -16.52 8.31
C SER A 179 -9.55 -15.21 8.97
N TYR A 180 -10.44 -14.50 9.65
CA TYR A 180 -10.10 -13.30 10.46
C TYR A 180 -10.33 -13.51 11.96
N ASP A 181 -10.54 -14.76 12.38
CA ASP A 181 -10.71 -15.10 13.78
C ASP A 181 -9.44 -14.80 14.58
N LYS A 182 -9.62 -14.40 15.84
CA LYS A 182 -8.48 -14.16 16.73
C LYS A 182 -7.74 -15.48 16.93
N VAL A 183 -6.41 -15.43 16.85
CA VAL A 183 -5.56 -16.56 17.27
C VAL A 183 -5.89 -16.88 18.73
N GLN A 184 -6.44 -18.08 18.96
CA GLN A 184 -6.71 -18.54 20.31
C GLN A 184 -5.38 -18.94 20.94
N PRO A 185 -5.06 -18.52 22.18
CA PRO A 185 -3.94 -19.09 22.90
C PRO A 185 -4.20 -20.59 23.04
N GLU A 186 -3.21 -21.43 22.67
CA GLU A 186 -3.31 -22.88 22.86
C GLU A 186 -3.84 -23.15 24.27
N ALA A 187 -4.96 -23.88 24.36
CA ALA A 187 -5.46 -24.31 25.64
C ALA A 187 -4.33 -25.08 26.31
N LYS A 188 -3.80 -24.58 27.44
CA LYS A 188 -2.84 -25.31 28.26
C LYS A 188 -3.33 -26.73 28.38
N GLU A 189 -2.60 -27.63 27.74
CA GLU A 189 -2.94 -29.03 27.66
C GLU A 189 -3.18 -29.52 29.09
N ARG A 190 -4.37 -30.08 29.34
CA ARG A 190 -4.78 -30.62 30.63
C ARG A 190 -4.10 -31.98 30.84
N THR A 191 -2.77 -31.99 30.85
CA THR A 191 -1.89 -33.12 31.12
C THR A 191 -1.02 -32.68 32.29
N SER A 192 -1.31 -33.01 33.54
CA SER A 192 -1.49 -34.36 34.05
C SER A 192 -2.33 -34.34 35.34
N ARG A 193 -3.63 -34.67 35.25
CA ARG A 193 -4.19 -35.50 36.32
C ARG A 193 -3.63 -36.89 36.08
N VAL A 194 -2.42 -37.14 36.59
CA VAL A 194 -1.97 -38.51 36.83
C VAL A 194 -3.10 -39.16 37.60
N ASN A 195 -3.70 -40.19 37.01
CA ASN A 195 -4.76 -40.96 37.63
C ASN A 195 -4.16 -41.64 38.87
N VAL A 196 -4.24 -40.98 40.03
CA VAL A 196 -3.74 -41.52 41.31
C VAL A 196 -4.44 -42.85 41.62
N GLU A 197 -5.64 -43.08 41.08
CA GLU A 197 -6.34 -44.37 41.15
C GLU A 197 -5.57 -45.53 40.48
N TYR A 198 -4.82 -45.28 39.40
CA TYR A 198 -4.02 -46.32 38.76
C TYR A 198 -2.87 -46.79 39.66
N PHE A 199 -2.25 -45.86 40.40
CA PHE A 199 -1.20 -46.20 41.38
C PHE A 199 -1.78 -46.79 42.67
N ARG A 200 -2.98 -46.37 43.08
CA ARG A 200 -3.64 -46.88 44.30
C ARG A 200 -4.13 -48.32 44.13
N ARG A 201 -4.57 -48.74 42.93
CA ARG A 201 -4.91 -50.16 42.66
C ARG A 201 -3.69 -51.09 42.64
N LYS A 202 -2.50 -50.56 42.32
CA LYS A 202 -1.27 -51.38 42.24
C LYS A 202 -0.53 -51.53 43.57
N GLN A 203 -0.84 -50.70 44.57
CA GLN A 203 -0.24 -50.76 45.92
C GLN A 203 -1.14 -51.44 46.98
N GLY A 204 -2.41 -51.72 46.67
CA GLY A 204 -3.33 -52.43 47.57
C GLY A 204 -3.43 -53.96 47.34
N ALA A 205 -2.58 -54.53 46.49
CA ALA A 205 -2.51 -55.96 46.22
C ALA A 205 -1.13 -56.51 46.61
N ARG A 206 -0.85 -56.49 47.92
CA ARG A 206 0.17 -57.29 48.60
C ARG A 206 -0.34 -57.67 49.96
#